data_AF-A0A2A4YRM1-F1
#
_entry.id   AF-A0A2A4YRM1-F1
#
_cell.length_a   1.000
_cell.length_b   1.000
_cell.length_c   1.000
_cell.angle_alpha   90.00
_cell.angle_beta   90.00
_cell.angle_gamma   90.00
#
_symmetry.space_group_name_H-M   'P 1'
#
loop_
_entity.id
_entity.type
_entity.pdbx_description
1 polymer ?
#
loop_
_entity_poly.entity_id
_entity_poly.type
_entity_poly.pdbx_seq_one_letter_code
_entity_poly.pdbx_strand_id
1 'polypeptide(L)'
;MKKLFFIISLVLSSSLFGQIIIDRVISKVDLSPQYQLYDGNLVSLMGYTKLIGGAINIPAPTLYYNEGDSVNLKLWNLSQNAPHTIHLHGLDVDQQNDGVPSLSWQVHHNETKTYEFIAPHPGTYIYHCHVVTPIHLQGGMYGMLIVLPADSSKTTWTGGYSYDKDYSWMTSELDTNWHSDTLFNHEHDTNAAIMIMEVPDYEPQYFLINGKSEQQLNDTTISISENTNDVIYLRLANIGYYGNKFTFPSSLNAKIISSDGRPLPSVEISDTLLITPGERYGVLLEGNTDFMDSIQIDYFNLNSAVVINSQYINVTIQNSIGINEFNTQESQFKLHPNPVKEKLFIDLKESEKGISAYIYNVEGAIIKIIQNLQSNETINFIDIPNGIYFIQFINQKGSVIESQKIIKQ
;
A
#
# COMPACT_ATOMS: atom_id res chain seq x y z
N MET A 1 -17.98 61.63 39.71
CA MET A 1 -16.86 61.14 38.87
C MET A 1 -16.87 59.62 38.87
N LYS A 2 -17.36 58.98 37.81
CA LYS A 2 -17.40 57.51 37.66
C LYS A 2 -16.04 57.03 37.13
N LYS A 3 -15.36 56.15 37.85
CA LYS A 3 -14.12 55.49 37.40
C LYS A 3 -14.49 54.35 36.45
N LEU A 4 -13.99 54.42 35.21
CA LEU A 4 -14.14 53.39 34.20
C LEU A 4 -12.95 52.42 34.33
N PHE A 5 -13.20 51.15 34.63
CA PHE A 5 -12.20 50.09 34.59
C PHE A 5 -12.17 49.50 33.17
N PHE A 6 -11.02 49.58 32.50
CA PHE A 6 -10.77 48.85 31.25
C PHE A 6 -10.24 47.46 31.61
N ILE A 7 -10.98 46.42 31.26
CA ILE A 7 -10.50 45.03 31.32
C ILE A 7 -9.94 44.70 29.95
N ILE A 8 -8.62 44.55 29.86
CA ILE A 8 -7.95 44.01 28.67
C ILE A 8 -8.10 42.48 28.75
N SER A 9 -8.95 41.93 27.90
CA SER A 9 -9.02 40.48 27.66
C SER A 9 -7.82 40.09 26.80
N LEU A 10 -6.86 39.40 27.39
CA LEU A 10 -5.77 38.75 26.68
C LEU A 10 -6.33 37.44 26.09
N VAL A 11 -6.67 37.44 24.80
CA VAL A 11 -7.01 36.21 24.09
C VAL A 11 -5.70 35.45 23.87
N LEU A 12 -5.42 34.44 24.70
CA LEU A 12 -4.41 33.44 24.38
C LEU A 12 -4.94 32.63 23.19
N SER A 13 -4.46 32.94 21.99
CA SER A 13 -4.53 32.00 20.87
C SER A 13 -3.64 30.82 21.20
N SER A 14 -4.23 29.67 21.51
CA SER A 14 -3.53 28.39 21.49
C SER A 14 -3.13 28.11 20.04
N SER A 15 -1.93 28.52 19.65
CA SER A 15 -1.29 27.96 18.47
C SER A 15 -1.06 26.47 18.74
N LEU A 16 -1.88 25.63 18.12
CA LEU A 16 -1.59 24.21 17.94
C LEU A 16 -0.23 24.17 17.24
N PHE A 17 0.83 23.87 17.99
CA PHE A 17 2.12 23.57 17.39
C PHE A 17 1.91 22.27 16.58
N GLY A 18 1.96 22.36 15.26
CA GLY A 18 1.95 21.21 14.39
C GLY A 18 3.07 20.25 14.80
N GLN A 19 2.74 18.99 15.00
CA GLN A 19 3.72 17.96 15.33
C GLN A 19 4.68 17.80 14.15
N ILE A 20 5.99 17.90 14.39
CA ILE A 20 6.99 17.58 13.37
C ILE A 20 7.12 16.05 13.31
N ILE A 21 6.88 15.49 12.13
CA ILE A 21 7.12 14.09 11.83
C ILE A 21 8.61 13.92 11.51
N ILE A 22 9.31 13.11 12.30
CA ILE A 22 10.70 12.77 12.04
C ILE A 22 10.73 11.34 11.49
N ASP A 23 11.09 11.21 10.22
CA ASP A 23 11.20 9.92 9.55
C ASP A 23 12.66 9.69 9.10
N ARG A 24 12.99 8.43 8.80
CA ARG A 24 14.32 8.05 8.34
C ARG A 24 14.24 7.00 7.25
N VAL A 25 15.13 7.14 6.28
CA VAL A 25 15.53 6.09 5.36
C VAL A 25 17.05 5.96 5.37
N ILE A 26 17.52 4.74 5.12
CA ILE A 26 18.92 4.36 5.13
C ILE A 26 19.25 3.87 3.72
N SER A 27 20.20 4.49 3.03
CA SER A 27 20.71 3.92 1.78
C SER A 27 21.84 2.95 2.08
N LYS A 28 21.81 1.79 1.43
CA LYS A 28 22.85 0.78 1.52
C LYS A 28 22.90 -0.08 0.26
N VAL A 29 23.99 -0.81 0.11
CA VAL A 29 24.20 -1.82 -0.93
C VAL A 29 24.22 -3.19 -0.26
N ASP A 30 23.70 -4.20 -0.93
CA ASP A 30 23.82 -5.58 -0.50
C ASP A 30 25.28 -6.05 -0.53
N LEU A 31 25.68 -6.84 0.48
CA LEU A 31 27.03 -7.43 0.54
C LEU A 31 27.20 -8.64 -0.38
N SER A 32 26.08 -9.23 -0.80
CA SER A 32 26.02 -10.36 -1.72
C SER A 32 24.62 -10.42 -2.34
N PRO A 33 24.46 -10.99 -3.56
CA PRO A 33 23.16 -11.19 -4.17
C PRO A 33 22.21 -11.94 -3.24
N GLN A 34 21.03 -11.38 -2.99
CA GLN A 34 20.05 -11.96 -2.08
C GLN A 34 18.59 -11.68 -2.47
N TYR A 35 18.35 -10.70 -3.35
CA TYR A 35 17.00 -10.44 -3.84
C TYR A 35 16.64 -11.47 -4.91
N GLN A 36 15.59 -12.24 -4.66
CA GLN A 36 15.20 -13.37 -5.51
C GLN A 36 14.13 -12.98 -6.53
N LEU A 37 14.46 -13.15 -7.80
CA LEU A 37 13.56 -12.96 -8.94
C LEU A 37 12.65 -14.19 -9.13
N TYR A 38 11.63 -14.09 -9.99
CA TYR A 38 10.61 -15.12 -10.14
C TYR A 38 11.14 -16.51 -10.52
N ASP A 39 12.26 -16.57 -11.25
CA ASP A 39 12.91 -17.81 -11.70
C ASP A 39 13.95 -18.36 -10.71
N GLY A 40 14.13 -17.68 -9.58
CA GLY A 40 15.10 -18.04 -8.55
C GLY A 40 16.47 -17.40 -8.69
N ASN A 41 16.71 -16.61 -9.74
CA ASN A 41 17.95 -15.84 -9.86
C ASN A 41 18.07 -14.83 -8.72
N LEU A 42 19.28 -14.72 -8.14
CA LEU A 42 19.60 -13.76 -7.10
C LEU A 42 20.34 -12.57 -7.70
N VAL A 43 19.90 -11.37 -7.35
CA VAL A 43 20.58 -10.12 -7.69
C VAL A 43 20.95 -9.35 -6.42
N SER A 44 22.02 -8.56 -6.54
CA SER A 44 22.33 -7.53 -5.54
C SER A 44 21.45 -6.30 -5.79
N LEU A 45 21.10 -5.61 -4.71
CA LEU A 45 20.42 -4.33 -4.78
C LEU A 45 21.23 -3.23 -4.07
N MET A 46 20.90 -2.00 -4.43
CA MET A 46 21.28 -0.76 -3.77
C MET A 46 20.02 0.07 -3.59
N GLY A 47 19.53 0.20 -2.36
CA GLY A 47 18.20 0.75 -2.12
C GLY A 47 18.05 1.41 -0.76
N TYR A 48 16.84 1.90 -0.52
CA TYR A 48 16.48 2.50 0.76
C TYR A 48 15.80 1.49 1.69
N THR A 49 16.17 1.50 2.96
CA THR A 49 15.54 0.69 4.01
C THR A 49 15.18 1.54 5.23
N LYS A 50 14.25 1.05 6.06
CA LYS A 50 13.93 1.66 7.36
C LYS A 50 14.90 1.25 8.48
N LEU A 51 15.54 0.09 8.34
CA LEU A 51 16.39 -0.52 9.35
C LEU A 51 17.75 -0.90 8.73
N ILE A 52 18.84 -0.72 9.49
CA ILE A 52 20.21 -1.09 9.06
C ILE A 52 20.26 -2.56 8.63
N GLY A 53 19.67 -3.44 9.45
CA GLY A 53 19.61 -4.89 9.20
C GLY A 53 18.42 -5.34 8.34
N GLY A 54 17.58 -4.43 7.85
CA GLY A 54 16.45 -4.79 6.97
C GLY A 54 16.94 -5.20 5.58
N ALA A 55 16.25 -6.13 4.93
CA ALA A 55 16.51 -6.44 3.52
C ALA A 55 16.25 -5.22 2.62
N ILE A 56 17.02 -5.09 1.54
CA ILE A 56 16.68 -4.14 0.48
C ILE A 56 15.56 -4.76 -0.34
N ASN A 57 14.51 -3.99 -0.58
CA ASN A 57 13.41 -4.37 -1.45
C ASN A 57 13.31 -3.34 -2.58
N ILE A 58 12.75 -3.79 -3.70
CA ILE A 58 12.28 -2.92 -4.77
C ILE A 58 10.75 -3.08 -4.88
N PRO A 59 9.97 -2.00 -4.82
CA PRO A 59 10.36 -0.66 -4.40
C PRO A 59 10.84 -0.65 -2.94
N ALA A 60 11.56 0.42 -2.59
CA ALA A 60 11.84 0.77 -1.22
C ALA A 60 10.54 1.07 -0.43
N PRO A 61 10.58 1.08 0.91
CA PRO A 61 9.39 1.25 1.75
C PRO A 61 8.56 2.49 1.38
N THR A 62 7.26 2.32 1.21
CA THR A 62 6.36 3.46 0.99
C THR A 62 6.37 4.38 2.20
N LEU A 63 6.50 5.68 1.94
CA LEU A 63 6.41 6.73 2.95
C LEU A 63 4.97 7.23 3.00
N TYR A 64 4.40 7.34 4.20
CA TYR A 64 3.04 7.82 4.40
C TYR A 64 3.06 9.06 5.29
N TYR A 65 2.42 10.12 4.82
CA TYR A 65 2.22 11.36 5.56
C TYR A 65 0.76 11.81 5.40
N ASN A 66 0.28 12.67 6.29
CA ASN A 66 -0.99 13.35 6.14
C ASN A 66 -0.77 14.75 5.57
N GLU A 67 -1.73 15.25 4.78
CA GLU A 67 -1.70 16.63 4.27
C GLU A 67 -1.47 17.63 5.41
N GLY A 68 -0.50 18.53 5.20
CA GLY A 68 -0.14 19.57 6.17
C GLY A 68 0.88 19.13 7.23
N ASP A 69 1.28 17.85 7.27
CA ASP A 69 2.36 17.40 8.16
C ASP A 69 3.66 18.16 7.87
N SER A 70 4.35 18.62 8.92
CA SER A 70 5.72 19.11 8.81
C SER A 70 6.67 17.93 8.95
N VAL A 71 7.39 17.60 7.88
CA VAL A 71 8.19 16.37 7.78
C VAL A 71 9.68 16.69 7.74
N ASN A 72 10.44 16.03 8.61
CA ASN A 72 11.88 15.98 8.61
C ASN A 72 12.33 14.55 8.24
N LEU A 73 12.52 14.31 6.94
CA LEU A 73 12.95 13.02 6.40
C LEU A 73 14.48 12.93 6.38
N LYS A 74 15.05 12.03 7.18
CA LYS A 74 16.51 11.85 7.28
C LYS A 74 16.99 10.75 6.34
N LEU A 75 17.92 11.09 5.44
CA LEU A 75 18.71 10.10 4.70
C LEU A 75 20.02 9.87 5.43
N TRP A 76 20.26 8.64 5.88
CA TRP A 76 21.58 8.20 6.35
C TRP A 76 22.20 7.26 5.32
N ASN A 77 23.36 7.64 4.79
CA ASN A 77 24.04 6.84 3.78
C ASN A 77 25.07 5.87 4.38
N LEU A 78 24.83 4.57 4.19
CA LEU A 78 25.74 3.49 4.55
C LEU A 78 26.42 2.82 3.34
N SER A 79 26.07 3.19 2.11
CA SER A 79 26.81 2.81 0.91
C SER A 79 28.25 3.33 1.01
N GLN A 80 29.24 2.51 0.69
CA GLN A 80 30.66 2.83 0.94
C GLN A 80 31.22 3.87 -0.03
N ASN A 81 30.86 3.77 -1.32
CA ASN A 81 31.46 4.60 -2.37
C ASN A 81 30.47 5.64 -2.93
N ALA A 82 29.31 5.18 -3.41
CA ALA A 82 28.35 6.05 -4.06
C ALA A 82 27.68 7.03 -3.06
N PRO A 83 27.68 8.34 -3.34
CA PRO A 83 26.79 9.27 -2.65
C PRO A 83 25.38 9.16 -3.20
N HIS A 84 24.40 9.57 -2.40
CA HIS A 84 22.98 9.50 -2.77
C HIS A 84 22.23 10.77 -2.40
N THR A 85 21.02 10.91 -2.94
CA THR A 85 20.06 11.97 -2.60
C THR A 85 18.65 11.40 -2.52
N ILE A 86 17.69 12.15 -1.98
CA ILE A 86 16.26 11.82 -2.13
C ILE A 86 15.64 12.96 -2.89
N HIS A 87 15.31 12.72 -4.16
CA HIS A 87 14.42 13.61 -4.89
C HIS A 87 12.97 13.24 -4.57
N LEU A 88 12.19 14.25 -4.15
CA LEU A 88 10.79 14.13 -3.75
C LEU A 88 9.89 14.42 -4.96
N HIS A 89 9.87 13.48 -5.89
CA HIS A 89 9.21 13.62 -7.19
C HIS A 89 7.71 13.96 -7.06
N GLY A 90 7.36 15.17 -7.51
CA GLY A 90 6.00 15.71 -7.51
C GLY A 90 5.63 16.50 -6.25
N LEU A 91 6.52 16.63 -5.26
CA LEU A 91 6.33 17.53 -4.13
C LEU A 91 6.85 18.93 -4.49
N ASP A 92 6.09 19.96 -4.15
CA ASP A 92 6.51 21.36 -4.25
C ASP A 92 7.41 21.71 -3.03
N VAL A 93 8.70 21.40 -3.14
CA VAL A 93 9.70 21.70 -2.10
C VAL A 93 10.63 22.84 -2.54
N ASP A 94 11.36 23.42 -1.58
CA ASP A 94 12.41 24.38 -1.94
C ASP A 94 13.59 23.67 -2.63
N GLN A 95 14.39 24.46 -3.36
CA GLN A 95 15.52 23.93 -4.15
C GLN A 95 16.54 23.14 -3.31
N GLN A 96 16.71 23.50 -2.03
CA GLN A 96 17.65 22.84 -1.15
C GLN A 96 17.17 21.44 -0.74
N ASN A 97 15.84 21.27 -0.61
CA ASN A 97 15.18 20.02 -0.25
C ASN A 97 14.71 19.17 -1.46
N ASP A 98 14.95 19.64 -2.69
CA ASP A 98 14.56 18.93 -3.92
C ASP A 98 15.42 17.69 -4.22
N GLY A 99 16.62 17.57 -3.65
CA GLY A 99 17.47 16.38 -3.79
C GLY A 99 18.14 16.22 -5.16
N VAL A 100 18.17 17.27 -5.99
CA VAL A 100 18.96 17.32 -7.23
C VAL A 100 20.40 17.69 -6.87
N PRO A 101 21.41 16.83 -7.10
CA PRO A 101 22.76 17.01 -6.53
C PRO A 101 23.43 18.36 -6.78
N SER A 102 23.23 18.95 -7.96
CA SER A 102 23.83 20.23 -8.35
C SER A 102 23.12 21.46 -7.76
N LEU A 103 21.89 21.30 -7.28
CA LEU A 103 21.04 22.35 -6.73
C LEU A 103 20.82 22.21 -5.22
N SER A 104 20.99 21.00 -4.70
CA SER A 104 20.86 20.61 -3.30
C SER A 104 22.23 20.15 -2.75
N TRP A 105 22.30 19.02 -2.04
CA TRP A 105 23.53 18.38 -1.57
C TRP A 105 23.59 16.92 -2.01
N GLN A 106 24.76 16.31 -1.89
CA GLN A 106 24.94 14.87 -1.91
C GLN A 106 25.12 14.35 -0.49
N VAL A 107 24.62 13.13 -0.21
CA VAL A 107 24.82 12.46 1.08
C VAL A 107 25.90 11.41 0.92
N HIS A 108 27.09 11.68 1.44
CA HIS A 108 28.25 10.78 1.33
C HIS A 108 28.20 9.65 2.37
N HIS A 109 29.10 8.67 2.22
CA HIS A 109 29.22 7.57 3.19
C HIS A 109 29.31 8.07 4.64
N ASN A 110 28.54 7.45 5.54
CA ASN A 110 28.39 7.82 6.95
C ASN A 110 27.83 9.23 7.22
N GLU A 111 27.35 9.94 6.20
CA GLU A 111 26.68 11.22 6.37
C GLU A 111 25.17 11.02 6.59
N THR A 112 24.56 11.97 7.31
CA THR A 112 23.11 12.12 7.39
C THR A 112 22.71 13.52 6.96
N LYS A 113 21.73 13.61 6.05
CA LYS A 113 21.07 14.87 5.69
C LYS A 113 19.58 14.78 5.96
N THR A 114 18.96 15.93 6.24
CA THR A 114 17.51 16.02 6.51
C THR A 114 16.86 16.82 5.39
N TYR A 115 15.81 16.25 4.81
CA TYR A 115 14.91 16.91 3.89
C TYR A 115 13.71 17.41 4.69
N GLU A 116 13.41 18.70 4.57
CA GLU A 116 12.33 19.37 5.31
C GLU A 116 11.26 19.84 4.32
N PHE A 117 10.01 19.43 4.55
CA PHE A 117 8.89 19.84 3.71
C PHE A 117 7.57 19.81 4.47
N ILE A 118 6.57 20.49 3.93
CA ILE A 118 5.17 20.31 4.34
C ILE A 118 4.53 19.32 3.37
N ALA A 119 3.94 18.25 3.88
CA ALA A 119 3.24 17.28 3.05
C ALA A 119 2.11 18.00 2.27
N PRO A 120 2.13 17.94 0.92
CA PRO A 120 1.23 18.74 0.09
C PRO A 120 -0.18 18.13 0.05
N HIS A 121 -0.96 18.49 -0.97
CA HIS A 121 -2.27 17.91 -1.24
C HIS A 121 -2.24 16.36 -1.23
N PRO A 122 -3.31 15.68 -0.76
CA PRO A 122 -3.39 14.21 -0.74
C PRO A 122 -3.22 13.63 -2.15
N GLY A 123 -2.41 12.59 -2.27
CA GLY A 123 -2.06 12.07 -3.58
C GLY A 123 -0.95 11.03 -3.54
N THR A 124 -0.57 10.61 -4.74
CA THR A 124 0.47 9.62 -4.97
C THR A 124 1.69 10.28 -5.59
N TYR A 125 2.81 10.17 -4.89
CA TYR A 125 4.11 10.72 -5.25
C TYR A 125 5.17 9.62 -5.23
N ILE A 126 6.37 9.96 -5.68
CA ILE A 126 7.52 9.06 -5.70
C ILE A 126 8.68 9.74 -4.98
N TYR A 127 9.56 8.95 -4.39
CA TYR A 127 10.88 9.43 -4.00
C TYR A 127 11.94 8.52 -4.62
N HIS A 128 13.04 9.10 -5.12
CA HIS A 128 14.12 8.31 -5.73
C HIS A 128 15.48 9.01 -5.62
N CYS A 129 16.56 8.27 -5.84
CA CYS A 129 17.89 8.87 -5.95
C CYS A 129 18.02 9.69 -7.23
N HIS A 130 18.74 10.82 -7.16
CA HIS A 130 19.02 11.67 -8.31
C HIS A 130 20.54 11.81 -8.59
N VAL A 131 21.36 10.94 -7.97
CA VAL A 131 22.77 10.73 -8.31
C VAL A 131 22.84 9.57 -9.29
N VAL A 132 23.48 9.76 -10.46
CA VAL A 132 23.61 8.73 -11.52
C VAL A 132 22.30 7.94 -11.69
N THR A 133 21.20 8.70 -11.84
CA THR A 133 19.82 8.21 -11.79
C THR A 133 19.60 6.89 -12.54
N PRO A 134 20.11 6.69 -13.78
CA PRO A 134 19.98 5.42 -14.49
C PRO A 134 20.32 4.17 -13.66
N ILE A 135 21.47 4.20 -12.99
CA ILE A 135 22.03 3.06 -12.24
C ILE A 135 21.42 2.96 -10.85
N HIS A 136 21.20 4.09 -10.17
CA HIS A 136 20.68 4.07 -8.80
C HIS A 136 19.20 3.67 -8.77
N LEU A 137 18.41 4.05 -9.78
CA LEU A 137 17.06 3.53 -9.94
C LEU A 137 17.08 2.03 -10.19
N GLN A 138 17.90 1.52 -11.12
CA GLN A 138 18.04 0.07 -11.35
C GLN A 138 18.44 -0.68 -10.08
N GLY A 139 19.37 -0.13 -9.29
CA GLY A 139 19.76 -0.70 -8.01
C GLY A 139 18.63 -0.81 -6.99
N GLY A 140 17.55 -0.04 -7.13
CA GLY A 140 16.39 -0.07 -6.24
C GLY A 140 16.21 1.17 -5.36
N MET A 141 16.87 2.29 -5.68
CA MET A 141 16.77 3.54 -4.92
C MET A 141 15.53 4.35 -5.30
N TYR A 142 14.35 3.75 -5.17
CA TYR A 142 13.06 4.41 -5.42
C TYR A 142 11.97 3.82 -4.55
N GLY A 143 10.93 4.59 -4.24
CA GLY A 143 9.72 4.12 -3.58
C GLY A 143 8.59 5.13 -3.69
N MET A 144 7.40 4.76 -3.23
CA MET A 144 6.25 5.66 -3.24
C MET A 144 6.24 6.56 -2.00
N LEU A 145 5.73 7.78 -2.17
CA LEU A 145 5.36 8.67 -1.08
C LEU A 145 3.87 8.97 -1.24
N ILE A 146 3.06 8.56 -0.26
CA ILE A 146 1.61 8.74 -0.28
C ILE A 146 1.25 9.79 0.75
N VAL A 147 0.53 10.82 0.30
CA VAL A 147 -0.07 11.79 1.19
C VAL A 147 -1.55 11.47 1.32
N LEU A 148 -1.99 11.22 2.56
CA LEU A 148 -3.38 10.96 2.91
C LEU A 148 -4.09 12.27 3.26
N PRO A 149 -5.43 12.30 3.25
CA PRO A 149 -6.19 13.42 3.81
C PRO A 149 -5.74 13.77 5.23
N ALA A 150 -5.81 15.04 5.60
CA ALA A 150 -5.37 15.52 6.92
C ALA A 150 -6.08 14.82 8.10
N ASP A 151 -7.32 14.37 7.89
CA ASP A 151 -8.12 13.62 8.87
C ASP A 151 -7.91 12.09 8.80
N SER A 152 -7.00 11.63 7.94
CA SER A 152 -6.74 10.23 7.61
C SER A 152 -8.00 9.45 7.20
N SER A 153 -9.03 10.13 6.69
CA SER A 153 -10.21 9.49 6.14
C SER A 153 -9.87 8.64 4.93
N LYS A 154 -10.67 7.59 4.67
CA LYS A 154 -10.58 6.80 3.43
C LYS A 154 -11.23 7.55 2.26
N THR A 155 -10.68 8.72 1.97
CA THR A 155 -11.04 9.54 0.83
C THR A 155 -9.79 9.86 0.03
N THR A 156 -9.94 10.07 -1.27
CA THR A 156 -8.79 10.35 -2.16
C THR A 156 -8.12 11.68 -1.81
N TRP A 157 -8.92 12.68 -1.41
CA TRP A 157 -8.57 13.99 -0.86
C TRP A 157 -9.82 14.59 -0.20
N THR A 158 -9.70 15.74 0.49
CA THR A 158 -10.86 16.42 1.09
C THR A 158 -11.91 16.78 0.03
N GLY A 159 -13.10 16.20 0.14
CA GLY A 159 -14.19 16.36 -0.84
C GLY A 159 -14.03 15.51 -2.11
N GLY A 160 -13.06 14.60 -2.13
CA GLY A 160 -12.86 13.61 -3.19
C GLY A 160 -13.76 12.39 -3.05
N TYR A 161 -13.28 11.26 -3.56
CA TYR A 161 -14.03 10.00 -3.58
C TYR A 161 -13.72 9.19 -2.33
N SER A 162 -14.75 8.59 -1.72
CA SER A 162 -14.56 7.57 -0.69
C SER A 162 -14.19 6.24 -1.32
N TYR A 163 -13.38 5.44 -0.60
CA TYR A 163 -13.01 4.09 -1.01
C TYR A 163 -12.97 3.15 0.20
N ASP A 164 -13.16 1.86 -0.04
CA ASP A 164 -13.14 0.82 0.99
C ASP A 164 -11.72 0.27 1.18
N LYS A 165 -11.00 0.15 0.06
CA LYS A 165 -9.67 -0.47 -0.04
C LYS A 165 -8.78 0.36 -0.96
N ASP A 166 -7.49 0.41 -0.66
CA ASP A 166 -6.51 0.98 -1.58
C ASP A 166 -5.35 0.04 -1.83
N TYR A 167 -4.89 0.04 -3.07
CA TYR A 167 -3.72 -0.71 -3.54
C TYR A 167 -2.75 0.26 -4.16
N SER A 168 -1.46 -0.01 -4.00
CA SER A 168 -0.39 0.81 -4.56
C SER A 168 0.52 -0.06 -5.41
N TRP A 169 0.57 0.20 -6.70
CA TRP A 169 1.41 -0.53 -7.65
C TRP A 169 2.42 0.43 -8.28
N MET A 170 3.68 0.07 -8.13
CA MET A 170 4.80 0.73 -8.76
C MET A 170 5.44 -0.22 -9.77
N THR A 171 5.44 0.18 -11.03
CA THR A 171 6.01 -0.60 -12.13
C THR A 171 7.44 -0.18 -12.41
N SER A 172 8.27 -1.16 -12.75
CA SER A 172 9.68 -0.98 -13.08
C SER A 172 10.18 -2.16 -13.90
N GLU A 173 11.31 -2.00 -14.57
CA GLU A 173 12.01 -3.10 -15.21
C GLU A 173 13.38 -3.32 -14.55
N LEU A 174 13.90 -4.54 -14.66
CA LEU A 174 15.20 -4.91 -14.12
C LEU A 174 16.06 -5.61 -15.19
N ASP A 175 17.27 -5.09 -15.39
CA ASP A 175 18.30 -5.68 -16.23
C ASP A 175 19.41 -6.25 -15.35
N THR A 176 19.56 -7.58 -15.33
CA THR A 176 20.55 -8.22 -14.45
C THR A 176 22.00 -7.86 -14.80
N ASN A 177 22.27 -7.41 -16.03
CA ASN A 177 23.60 -6.93 -16.43
C ASN A 177 23.97 -5.62 -15.73
N TRP A 178 22.97 -4.87 -15.23
CA TRP A 178 23.16 -3.62 -14.52
C TRP A 178 23.31 -3.82 -13.00
N HIS A 179 23.16 -5.05 -12.49
CA HIS A 179 23.22 -5.40 -11.06
C HIS A 179 24.57 -6.00 -10.66
N SER A 180 25.65 -5.26 -10.93
CA SER A 180 27.02 -5.66 -10.61
C SER A 180 27.67 -4.73 -9.58
N ASP A 181 28.63 -5.26 -8.82
CA ASP A 181 29.38 -4.49 -7.82
C ASP A 181 30.07 -3.27 -8.44
N THR A 182 30.56 -3.38 -9.67
CA THR A 182 31.23 -2.27 -10.38
C THR A 182 30.28 -1.10 -10.61
N LEU A 183 29.01 -1.37 -10.94
CA LEU A 183 28.03 -0.33 -11.21
C LEU A 183 27.49 0.28 -9.91
N PHE A 184 27.29 -0.51 -8.85
CA PHE A 184 26.80 0.02 -7.58
C PHE A 184 27.88 0.72 -6.74
N ASN A 185 29.11 0.18 -6.72
CA ASN A 185 30.21 0.71 -5.91
C ASN A 185 31.11 1.66 -6.70
N HIS A 186 30.53 2.39 -7.66
CA HIS A 186 31.27 3.36 -8.43
C HIS A 186 31.85 4.46 -7.53
N GLU A 187 33.09 4.87 -7.81
CA GLU A 187 33.63 6.07 -7.17
C GLU A 187 32.91 7.32 -7.70
N HIS A 188 32.78 8.35 -6.88
CA HIS A 188 32.21 9.62 -7.29
C HIS A 188 33.33 10.64 -7.49
N ASP A 189 33.54 11.07 -8.73
CA ASP A 189 34.47 12.17 -9.01
C ASP A 189 33.87 13.50 -8.53
N THR A 190 34.37 14.00 -7.41
CA THR A 190 33.95 15.28 -6.82
C THR A 190 34.41 16.50 -7.60
N ASN A 191 35.27 16.33 -8.61
CA ASN A 191 35.79 17.42 -9.44
C ASN A 191 35.05 17.55 -10.79
N ALA A 192 34.24 16.57 -11.17
CA ALA A 192 33.45 16.60 -12.40
C ALA A 192 32.03 17.12 -12.14
N ALA A 193 31.59 18.07 -12.96
CA ALA A 193 30.21 18.56 -12.90
C ALA A 193 29.17 17.53 -13.37
N ILE A 194 29.61 16.54 -14.15
CA ILE A 194 28.81 15.42 -14.67
C ILE A 194 29.65 14.16 -14.54
N MET A 195 29.13 13.14 -13.86
CA MET A 195 29.78 11.83 -13.79
C MET A 195 29.61 11.10 -15.13
N ILE A 196 30.72 10.64 -15.72
CA ILE A 196 30.72 9.85 -16.95
C ILE A 196 31.05 8.40 -16.56
N MET A 197 30.09 7.50 -16.75
CA MET A 197 30.24 6.06 -16.59
C MET A 197 29.85 5.39 -17.90
N GLU A 198 30.65 4.42 -18.34
CA GLU A 198 30.24 3.53 -19.42
C GLU A 198 29.25 2.52 -18.85
N VAL A 199 27.99 2.63 -19.29
CA VAL A 199 26.92 1.71 -18.91
C VAL A 199 26.64 0.77 -20.08
N PRO A 200 26.40 -0.53 -19.85
CA PRO A 200 25.95 -1.44 -20.89
C PRO A 200 24.67 -0.93 -21.55
N ASP A 201 24.35 -1.43 -22.74
CA ASP A 201 23.02 -1.22 -23.31
C ASP A 201 21.95 -1.73 -22.34
N TYR A 202 20.83 -1.02 -22.28
CA TYR A 202 19.73 -1.36 -21.38
C TYR A 202 18.77 -2.34 -22.07
N GLU A 203 18.78 -3.59 -21.64
CA GLU A 203 17.96 -4.66 -22.20
C GLU A 203 17.27 -5.46 -21.08
N PRO A 204 16.27 -4.89 -20.38
CA PRO A 204 15.69 -5.52 -19.21
C PRO A 204 15.09 -6.89 -19.52
N GLN A 205 15.33 -7.85 -18.61
CA GLN A 205 14.80 -9.21 -18.73
C GLN A 205 13.62 -9.46 -17.77
N TYR A 206 13.38 -8.56 -16.82
CA TYR A 206 12.36 -8.70 -15.79
C TYR A 206 11.47 -7.44 -15.76
N PHE A 207 10.16 -7.64 -15.67
CA PHE A 207 9.16 -6.59 -15.74
C PHE A 207 8.26 -6.68 -14.52
N LEU A 208 8.42 -5.74 -13.60
CA LEU A 208 8.08 -5.90 -12.20
C LEU A 208 6.94 -4.98 -11.79
N ILE A 209 6.03 -5.50 -10.97
CA ILE A 209 5.07 -4.73 -10.19
C ILE A 209 5.41 -4.94 -8.72
N ASN A 210 5.73 -3.86 -8.02
CA ASN A 210 6.20 -3.90 -6.64
C ASN A 210 7.37 -4.90 -6.43
N GLY A 211 8.28 -4.97 -7.41
CA GLY A 211 9.43 -5.89 -7.41
C GLY A 211 9.12 -7.34 -7.80
N LYS A 212 7.86 -7.69 -8.02
CA LYS A 212 7.43 -9.07 -8.34
C LYS A 212 7.03 -9.17 -9.81
N SER A 213 7.18 -10.36 -10.38
CA SER A 213 6.70 -10.67 -11.73
C SER A 213 6.21 -12.12 -11.83
N GLU A 214 5.53 -12.43 -12.93
CA GLU A 214 5.09 -13.78 -13.25
C GLU A 214 4.30 -14.42 -12.08
N GLN A 215 4.68 -15.62 -11.64
CA GLN A 215 3.97 -16.35 -10.58
C GLN A 215 4.03 -15.65 -9.21
N GLN A 216 5.00 -14.73 -9.00
CA GLN A 216 5.09 -13.95 -7.76
C GLN A 216 3.95 -12.93 -7.62
N LEU A 217 3.24 -12.59 -8.71
CA LEU A 217 2.10 -11.67 -8.69
C LEU A 217 0.83 -12.28 -8.06
N ASN A 218 0.83 -13.58 -7.78
CA ASN A 218 -0.23 -14.25 -7.01
C ASN A 218 -0.19 -13.92 -5.51
N ASP A 219 0.78 -13.11 -5.08
CA ASP A 219 0.88 -12.62 -3.70
C ASP A 219 -0.33 -11.75 -3.33
N THR A 220 -0.84 -11.92 -2.11
CA THR A 220 -2.03 -11.21 -1.61
C THR A 220 -1.80 -9.71 -1.37
N THR A 221 -0.55 -9.26 -1.37
CA THR A 221 -0.19 -7.82 -1.29
C THR A 221 -0.30 -7.11 -2.63
N ILE A 222 -0.42 -7.84 -3.74
CA ILE A 222 -0.53 -7.29 -5.10
C ILE A 222 -1.87 -7.66 -5.73
N SER A 223 -2.26 -8.94 -5.63
CA SER A 223 -3.56 -9.41 -6.16
C SER A 223 -4.74 -8.73 -5.46
N ILE A 224 -5.80 -8.51 -6.23
CA ILE A 224 -7.04 -7.90 -5.73
C ILE A 224 -8.02 -9.02 -5.41
N SER A 225 -8.53 -9.03 -4.19
CA SER A 225 -9.55 -9.98 -3.74
C SER A 225 -10.53 -9.27 -2.82
N GLU A 226 -11.61 -8.73 -3.38
CA GLU A 226 -12.51 -7.82 -2.67
C GLU A 226 -13.99 -8.17 -2.89
N ASN A 227 -14.89 -7.51 -2.15
CA ASN A 227 -16.31 -7.80 -2.25
C ASN A 227 -16.98 -7.06 -3.39
N THR A 228 -18.10 -7.60 -3.85
CA THR A 228 -18.99 -6.95 -4.80
C THR A 228 -19.45 -5.59 -4.23
N ASN A 229 -19.30 -4.53 -5.03
CA ASN A 229 -19.54 -3.12 -4.72
C ASN A 229 -18.53 -2.46 -3.77
N ASP A 230 -17.45 -3.13 -3.35
CA ASP A 230 -16.34 -2.44 -2.69
C ASP A 230 -15.69 -1.47 -3.70
N VAL A 231 -15.47 -0.23 -3.28
CA VAL A 231 -14.74 0.77 -4.08
C VAL A 231 -13.26 0.65 -3.78
N ILE A 232 -12.49 0.30 -4.81
CA ILE A 232 -11.05 0.13 -4.73
C ILE A 232 -10.38 1.38 -5.29
N TYR A 233 -9.49 2.01 -4.52
CA TYR A 233 -8.61 3.06 -5.01
C TYR A 233 -7.23 2.51 -5.37
N LEU A 234 -6.99 2.35 -6.67
CA LEU A 234 -5.73 1.87 -7.21
C LEU A 234 -4.80 3.05 -7.53
N ARG A 235 -3.67 3.11 -6.81
CA ARG A 235 -2.59 4.08 -7.00
C ARG A 235 -1.53 3.45 -7.90
N LEU A 236 -1.34 4.02 -9.07
CA LEU A 236 -0.39 3.55 -10.08
C LEU A 236 0.76 4.53 -10.19
N ALA A 237 1.98 4.00 -10.33
CA ALA A 237 3.19 4.78 -10.54
C ALA A 237 4.12 4.00 -11.48
N ASN A 238 4.69 4.68 -12.47
CA ASN A 238 5.74 4.10 -13.31
C ASN A 238 7.09 4.77 -13.01
N ILE A 239 8.05 4.00 -12.52
CA ILE A 239 9.43 4.47 -12.30
C ILE A 239 10.43 3.88 -13.28
N GLY A 240 9.98 2.93 -14.09
CA GLY A 240 10.78 2.26 -15.11
C GLY A 240 11.14 3.18 -16.27
N TYR A 241 11.80 2.61 -17.27
CA TYR A 241 12.16 3.30 -18.51
C TYR A 241 11.24 2.95 -19.67
N TYR A 242 10.34 1.98 -19.48
CA TYR A 242 9.34 1.58 -20.48
C TYR A 242 8.00 2.26 -20.20
N GLY A 243 7.19 2.41 -21.24
CA GLY A 243 5.79 2.79 -21.07
C GLY A 243 4.99 1.59 -20.58
N ASN A 244 3.97 1.84 -19.76
CA ASN A 244 3.05 0.80 -19.31
C ASN A 244 1.65 1.08 -19.82
N LYS A 245 0.99 0.05 -20.35
CA LYS A 245 -0.42 0.08 -20.70
C LYS A 245 -1.19 -0.87 -19.78
N PHE A 246 -1.96 -0.31 -18.87
CA PHE A 246 -2.88 -1.04 -18.01
C PHE A 246 -4.18 -1.27 -18.78
N THR A 247 -4.66 -2.51 -18.77
CA THR A 247 -5.95 -2.90 -19.34
C THR A 247 -6.78 -3.56 -18.23
N PHE A 248 -7.85 -2.90 -17.83
CA PHE A 248 -8.76 -3.32 -16.76
C PHE A 248 -9.90 -4.16 -17.34
N PRO A 249 -10.29 -5.27 -16.68
CA PRO A 249 -11.54 -5.95 -16.97
C PRO A 249 -12.72 -4.96 -16.97
N SER A 250 -13.58 -5.03 -17.98
CA SER A 250 -14.75 -4.14 -18.08
C SER A 250 -15.67 -4.24 -16.86
N SER A 251 -15.69 -5.39 -16.20
CA SER A 251 -16.41 -5.65 -14.95
C SER A 251 -15.95 -4.79 -13.76
N LEU A 252 -14.77 -4.17 -13.82
CA LEU A 252 -14.25 -3.27 -12.77
C LEU A 252 -14.68 -1.81 -12.92
N ASN A 253 -15.40 -1.45 -13.99
CA ASN A 253 -15.92 -0.09 -14.18
C ASN A 253 -14.89 1.02 -13.90
N ALA A 254 -13.69 0.88 -14.45
CA ALA A 254 -12.55 1.74 -14.11
C ALA A 254 -12.80 3.23 -14.41
N LYS A 255 -12.47 4.08 -13.42
CA LYS A 255 -12.59 5.54 -13.48
C LYS A 255 -11.25 6.16 -13.11
N ILE A 256 -10.59 6.81 -14.05
CA ILE A 256 -9.34 7.54 -13.83
C ILE A 256 -9.69 8.92 -13.28
N ILE A 257 -9.22 9.23 -12.08
CA ILE A 257 -9.66 10.41 -11.30
C ILE A 257 -8.56 11.42 -11.00
N SER A 258 -7.30 10.99 -11.10
CA SER A 258 -6.16 11.86 -10.76
C SER A 258 -4.93 11.47 -11.58
N SER A 259 -4.11 12.47 -11.87
CA SER A 259 -2.78 12.34 -12.46
C SER A 259 -1.81 13.10 -11.57
N ASP A 260 -0.64 12.51 -11.32
CA ASP A 260 0.48 13.15 -10.62
C ASP A 260 0.14 13.74 -9.24
N GLY A 261 -0.74 13.06 -8.51
CA GLY A 261 -1.17 13.48 -7.17
C GLY A 261 -2.16 14.64 -7.17
N ARG A 262 -2.77 14.97 -8.32
CA ARG A 262 -3.78 16.02 -8.47
C ARG A 262 -5.04 15.48 -9.16
N PRO A 263 -6.23 15.96 -8.79
CA PRO A 263 -7.47 15.57 -9.47
C PRO A 263 -7.46 15.96 -10.95
N LEU A 264 -8.00 15.10 -11.81
CA LEU A 264 -8.26 15.47 -13.21
C LEU A 264 -9.39 16.51 -13.27
N PRO A 265 -9.40 17.41 -14.27
CA PRO A 265 -10.51 18.35 -14.47
C PRO A 265 -11.87 17.67 -14.66
N SER A 266 -11.86 16.46 -15.21
CA SER A 266 -13.01 15.58 -15.36
C SER A 266 -12.58 14.13 -15.20
N VAL A 267 -13.41 13.31 -14.56
CA VAL A 267 -13.19 11.86 -14.49
C VAL A 267 -13.24 11.27 -15.89
N GLU A 268 -12.26 10.42 -16.18
CA GLU A 268 -12.21 9.64 -17.41
C GLU A 268 -12.66 8.21 -17.13
N ILE A 269 -13.63 7.72 -17.89
CA ILE A 269 -14.11 6.33 -17.81
C ILE A 269 -13.45 5.59 -18.97
N SER A 270 -12.49 4.73 -18.64
CA SER A 270 -11.71 3.98 -19.62
C SER A 270 -11.26 2.65 -19.01
N ASP A 271 -11.30 1.59 -19.80
CA ASP A 271 -10.70 0.30 -19.46
C ASP A 271 -9.20 0.26 -19.71
N THR A 272 -8.63 1.31 -20.30
CA THR A 272 -7.23 1.34 -20.70
C THR A 272 -6.58 2.63 -20.21
N LEU A 273 -5.39 2.51 -19.63
CA LEU A 273 -4.58 3.64 -19.17
C LEU A 273 -3.12 3.46 -19.57
N LEU A 274 -2.55 4.49 -20.21
CA LEU A 274 -1.13 4.57 -20.52
C LEU A 274 -0.42 5.39 -19.44
N ILE A 275 0.71 4.89 -18.95
CA ILE A 275 1.55 5.55 -17.94
C ILE A 275 3.00 5.51 -18.43
N THR A 276 3.62 6.68 -18.58
CA THR A 276 5.02 6.83 -18.98
C THR A 276 5.94 7.06 -17.77
N PRO A 277 7.27 6.93 -17.92
CA PRO A 277 8.23 7.09 -16.83
C PRO A 277 8.04 8.37 -16.01
N GLY A 278 7.88 8.22 -14.70
CA GLY A 278 7.66 9.29 -13.75
C GLY A 278 6.19 9.62 -13.48
N GLU A 279 5.25 9.20 -14.33
CA GLU A 279 3.83 9.50 -14.15
C GLU A 279 3.18 8.63 -13.07
N ARG A 280 2.17 9.20 -12.42
CA ARG A 280 1.32 8.52 -11.44
C ARG A 280 -0.14 8.76 -11.78
N TYR A 281 -0.98 7.76 -11.56
CA TYR A 281 -2.43 7.89 -11.74
C TYR A 281 -3.17 7.28 -10.57
N GLY A 282 -4.33 7.84 -10.28
CA GLY A 282 -5.29 7.25 -9.35
C GLY A 282 -6.53 6.80 -10.10
N VAL A 283 -6.89 5.53 -9.92
CA VAL A 283 -8.01 4.88 -10.60
C VAL A 283 -8.95 4.31 -9.55
N LEU A 284 -10.24 4.60 -9.66
CA LEU A 284 -11.28 3.92 -8.90
C LEU A 284 -11.76 2.70 -9.69
N LEU A 285 -11.85 1.57 -9.01
CA LEU A 285 -12.37 0.32 -9.55
C LEU A 285 -13.54 -0.14 -8.67
N GLU A 286 -14.60 -0.65 -9.30
CA GLU A 286 -15.82 -1.07 -8.62
C GLU A 286 -16.42 -2.25 -9.39
N GLY A 287 -16.42 -3.44 -8.77
CA GLY A 287 -16.98 -4.65 -9.34
C GLY A 287 -18.41 -4.90 -8.86
N ASN A 288 -19.39 -4.82 -9.76
CA ASN A 288 -20.82 -4.89 -9.39
C ASN A 288 -21.40 -6.31 -9.43
N THR A 289 -20.61 -7.28 -9.90
CA THR A 289 -20.97 -8.69 -9.99
C THR A 289 -19.77 -9.55 -9.64
N ASP A 290 -20.01 -10.79 -9.24
CA ASP A 290 -18.94 -11.74 -8.98
C ASP A 290 -18.20 -12.10 -10.27
N PHE A 291 -16.87 -11.99 -10.27
CA PHE A 291 -16.02 -12.43 -11.37
C PHE A 291 -14.59 -12.74 -10.90
N MET A 292 -13.87 -13.51 -11.72
CA MET A 292 -12.43 -13.71 -11.61
C MET A 292 -11.83 -13.41 -12.96
N ASP A 293 -10.88 -12.48 -13.00
CA ASP A 293 -10.17 -12.06 -14.21
C ASP A 293 -8.78 -11.52 -13.82
N SER A 294 -8.11 -10.80 -14.70
CA SER A 294 -6.83 -10.17 -14.43
C SER A 294 -6.72 -8.77 -15.03
N ILE A 295 -5.98 -7.89 -14.37
CA ILE A 295 -5.52 -6.63 -14.98
C ILE A 295 -4.23 -6.94 -15.72
N GLN A 296 -4.23 -6.66 -17.03
CA GLN A 296 -3.06 -6.83 -17.90
C GLN A 296 -2.23 -5.55 -17.91
N ILE A 297 -0.91 -5.70 -17.85
CA ILE A 297 0.05 -4.60 -17.87
C ILE A 297 1.06 -4.89 -18.97
N ASP A 298 0.96 -4.18 -20.10
CA ASP A 298 1.92 -4.28 -21.19
C ASP A 298 3.06 -3.29 -20.98
N TYR A 299 4.30 -3.77 -21.04
CA TYR A 299 5.52 -2.98 -21.04
C TYR A 299 5.97 -2.75 -22.47
N PHE A 300 5.96 -1.52 -22.94
CA PHE A 300 6.30 -1.17 -24.33
C PHE A 300 7.46 -0.19 -24.41
N ASN A 301 8.30 -0.41 -25.42
CA ASN A 301 9.43 0.47 -25.68
C ASN A 301 8.93 1.81 -26.21
N LEU A 302 9.31 2.92 -25.58
CA LEU A 302 8.81 4.26 -25.94
C LEU A 302 9.26 4.74 -27.33
N ASN A 303 10.39 4.24 -27.84
CA ASN A 303 10.91 4.62 -29.15
C ASN A 303 10.23 3.86 -30.29
N SER A 304 9.96 2.56 -30.10
CA SER A 304 9.39 1.70 -31.15
C SER A 304 7.89 1.43 -31.00
N ALA A 305 7.31 1.77 -29.85
CA ALA A 305 5.94 1.41 -29.42
C ALA A 305 5.65 -0.10 -29.40
N VAL A 306 6.69 -0.94 -29.45
CA VAL A 306 6.55 -2.40 -29.41
C VAL A 306 6.41 -2.85 -27.96
N VAL A 307 5.38 -3.66 -27.69
CA VAL A 307 5.23 -4.37 -26.41
C VAL A 307 6.32 -5.44 -26.30
N ILE A 308 7.14 -5.36 -25.26
CA ILE A 308 8.24 -6.30 -25.00
C ILE A 308 7.80 -7.40 -24.04
N ASN A 309 6.93 -7.08 -23.09
CA ASN A 309 6.43 -8.03 -22.10
C ASN A 309 5.03 -7.65 -21.61
N SER A 310 4.27 -8.62 -21.09
CA SER A 310 2.97 -8.43 -20.48
C SER A 310 2.90 -9.17 -19.14
N GLN A 311 2.46 -8.48 -18.10
CA GLN A 311 2.21 -9.05 -16.78
C GLN A 311 0.71 -9.08 -16.48
N TYR A 312 0.27 -10.00 -15.63
CA TYR A 312 -1.14 -10.19 -15.29
C TYR A 312 -1.30 -10.27 -13.78
N ILE A 313 -2.13 -9.39 -13.22
CA ILE A 313 -2.46 -9.38 -11.79
C ILE A 313 -3.88 -9.90 -11.62
N ASN A 314 -4.03 -10.96 -10.83
CA ASN A 314 -5.33 -11.57 -10.59
C ASN A 314 -6.25 -10.61 -9.83
N VAL A 315 -7.51 -10.59 -10.26
CA VAL A 315 -8.60 -9.86 -9.63
C VAL A 315 -9.74 -10.84 -9.38
N THR A 316 -10.12 -10.96 -8.11
CA THR A 316 -11.29 -11.72 -7.68
C THR A 316 -12.25 -10.77 -6.99
N ILE A 317 -13.43 -10.59 -7.58
CA ILE A 317 -14.55 -9.89 -6.94
C ILE A 317 -15.60 -10.93 -6.66
N GLN A 318 -15.95 -11.11 -5.39
CA GLN A 318 -16.95 -12.10 -4.99
C GLN A 318 -17.79 -11.52 -3.87
N ASN A 319 -19.10 -11.75 -3.95
CA ASN A 319 -19.97 -11.48 -2.83
C ASN A 319 -19.67 -12.51 -1.73
N SER A 320 -18.79 -12.15 -0.80
CA SER A 320 -18.64 -12.95 0.40
C SER A 320 -20.00 -12.94 1.12
N ILE A 321 -20.58 -14.12 1.35
CA ILE A 321 -21.66 -14.25 2.33
C ILE A 321 -21.01 -13.85 3.65
N GLY A 322 -21.19 -12.58 4.05
CA GLY A 322 -20.38 -11.86 5.02
C GLY A 322 -19.88 -12.71 6.19
N ILE A 323 -18.67 -13.24 6.04
CA ILE A 323 -17.83 -13.59 7.17
C ILE A 323 -16.91 -12.38 7.33
N ASN A 324 -17.43 -11.32 7.92
CA ASN A 324 -16.61 -10.21 8.37
C ASN A 324 -15.46 -10.79 9.20
N GLU A 325 -14.23 -10.42 8.86
CA GLU A 325 -13.06 -10.73 9.67
C GLU A 325 -13.33 -10.35 11.14
N PHE A 326 -12.98 -11.28 12.03
CA PHE A 326 -13.23 -11.21 13.47
C PHE A 326 -12.68 -9.91 14.06
N ASN A 327 -13.56 -8.93 14.26
CA ASN A 327 -13.23 -7.70 14.95
C ASN A 327 -12.98 -8.03 16.44
N THR A 328 -11.81 -7.69 16.97
CA THR A 328 -11.37 -7.96 18.35
C THR A 328 -12.01 -7.03 19.39
N GLN A 329 -13.24 -6.58 19.15
CA GLN A 329 -14.05 -5.96 20.20
C GLN A 329 -14.58 -7.06 21.13
N GLU A 330 -14.72 -6.76 22.42
CA GLU A 330 -15.22 -7.74 23.40
C GLU A 330 -16.55 -8.34 22.93
N SER A 331 -16.52 -9.63 22.61
CA SER A 331 -17.69 -10.40 22.19
C SER A 331 -18.87 -10.22 23.15
N GLN A 332 -20.06 -10.02 22.58
CA GLN A 332 -21.32 -9.92 23.32
C GLN A 332 -21.82 -11.29 23.80
N PHE A 333 -21.32 -12.37 23.19
CA PHE A 333 -21.75 -13.75 23.41
C PHE A 333 -20.58 -14.59 23.91
N LYS A 334 -20.68 -15.13 25.12
CA LYS A 334 -19.63 -16.04 25.63
C LYS A 334 -20.02 -17.48 25.34
N LEU A 335 -19.20 -18.15 24.52
CA LEU A 335 -19.34 -19.57 24.22
C LEU A 335 -18.42 -20.40 25.11
N HIS A 336 -18.99 -21.38 25.81
CA HIS A 336 -18.19 -22.33 26.60
C HIS A 336 -18.90 -23.66 26.80
N PRO A 337 -18.18 -24.78 27.03
CA PRO A 337 -16.77 -24.95 26.71
C PRO A 337 -16.55 -24.97 25.20
N ASN A 338 -15.42 -24.42 24.75
CA ASN A 338 -14.95 -24.52 23.38
C ASN A 338 -13.46 -24.88 23.43
N PRO A 339 -13.05 -26.13 23.13
CA PRO A 339 -13.81 -27.18 22.44
C PRO A 339 -15.00 -27.77 23.23
N VAL A 340 -16.09 -28.07 22.52
CA VAL A 340 -17.31 -28.70 23.05
C VAL A 340 -17.24 -30.23 22.89
N LYS A 341 -17.74 -30.96 23.89
CA LYS A 341 -17.90 -32.44 23.83
C LYS A 341 -19.36 -32.86 23.69
N GLU A 342 -20.23 -32.36 24.55
CA GLU A 342 -21.64 -32.75 24.58
C GLU A 342 -22.58 -31.55 24.58
N LYS A 343 -22.25 -30.49 25.31
CA LYS A 343 -23.11 -29.30 25.48
C LYS A 343 -22.30 -28.04 25.32
N LEU A 344 -22.83 -27.11 24.54
CA LEU A 344 -22.32 -25.74 24.39
C LEU A 344 -23.26 -24.79 25.11
N PHE A 345 -22.72 -23.91 25.94
CA PHE A 345 -23.41 -22.85 26.65
C PHE A 345 -23.16 -21.51 25.96
N ILE A 346 -24.20 -20.70 25.90
CA ILE A 346 -24.17 -19.34 25.34
C ILE A 346 -24.63 -18.36 26.41
N ASP A 347 -23.70 -17.54 26.90
CA ASP A 347 -24.02 -16.45 27.82
C ASP A 347 -24.12 -15.12 27.05
N LEU A 348 -25.21 -14.40 27.28
CA LEU A 348 -25.49 -13.08 26.70
C LEU A 348 -25.14 -11.98 27.71
N LYS A 349 -24.32 -11.00 27.34
CA LYS A 349 -24.00 -9.85 28.21
C LYS A 349 -25.18 -8.86 28.38
N GLU A 350 -26.04 -8.71 27.38
CA GLU A 350 -27.21 -7.81 27.43
C GLU A 350 -28.49 -8.47 26.89
N SER A 351 -29.64 -8.08 27.47
CA SER A 351 -30.97 -8.64 27.18
C SER A 351 -31.60 -8.06 25.91
N GLU A 352 -30.96 -8.22 24.76
CA GLU A 352 -31.61 -7.93 23.49
C GLU A 352 -32.60 -9.05 23.14
N LYS A 353 -33.88 -8.68 22.94
CA LYS A 353 -34.94 -9.64 22.60
C LYS A 353 -34.94 -9.91 21.10
N GLY A 354 -35.07 -11.18 20.72
CA GLY A 354 -35.27 -11.62 19.34
C GLY A 354 -33.98 -11.85 18.54
N ILE A 355 -32.88 -12.17 19.23
CA ILE A 355 -31.69 -12.71 18.59
C ILE A 355 -31.93 -14.19 18.26
N SER A 356 -31.51 -14.61 17.07
CA SER A 356 -31.48 -16.01 16.66
C SER A 356 -30.04 -16.45 16.43
N ALA A 357 -29.73 -17.71 16.76
CA ALA A 357 -28.41 -18.29 16.52
C ALA A 357 -28.49 -19.38 15.46
N TYR A 358 -27.60 -19.33 14.47
CA TYR A 358 -27.50 -20.28 13.37
C TYR A 358 -26.14 -20.95 13.42
N ILE A 359 -26.13 -22.28 13.44
CA ILE A 359 -24.89 -23.08 13.46
C ILE A 359 -24.69 -23.72 12.10
N TYR A 360 -23.50 -23.53 11.53
CA TYR A 360 -23.08 -24.00 10.22
C TYR A 360 -21.90 -24.96 10.35
N ASN A 361 -21.78 -25.93 9.44
CA ASN A 361 -20.52 -26.65 9.20
C ASN A 361 -19.56 -25.82 8.34
N VAL A 362 -18.35 -26.33 8.11
CA VAL A 362 -17.34 -25.67 7.28
C VAL A 362 -17.75 -25.55 5.81
N GLU A 363 -18.69 -26.38 5.35
CA GLU A 363 -19.28 -26.31 4.02
C GLU A 363 -20.45 -25.30 3.91
N GLY A 364 -20.78 -24.59 4.98
CA GLY A 364 -21.84 -23.57 5.00
C GLY A 364 -23.27 -24.11 5.13
N ALA A 365 -23.45 -25.41 5.36
CA ALA A 365 -24.75 -26.02 5.62
C ALA A 365 -25.21 -25.76 7.06
N ILE A 366 -26.48 -25.35 7.24
CA ILE A 366 -27.08 -25.12 8.54
C ILE A 366 -27.34 -26.47 9.24
N ILE A 367 -26.78 -26.62 10.43
CA ILE A 367 -26.96 -27.81 11.28
C ILE A 367 -28.02 -27.56 12.34
N LYS A 368 -28.09 -26.33 12.87
CA LYS A 368 -29.02 -26.00 13.94
C LYS A 368 -29.41 -24.53 13.91
N ILE A 369 -30.67 -24.27 14.23
CA ILE A 369 -31.23 -22.92 14.35
C ILE A 369 -31.87 -22.81 15.73
N ILE A 370 -31.57 -21.73 16.44
CA ILE A 370 -32.17 -21.38 17.72
C ILE A 370 -32.81 -20.02 17.55
N GLN A 371 -34.13 -19.97 17.66
CA GLN A 371 -34.88 -18.73 17.59
C GLN A 371 -35.10 -18.18 18.99
N ASN A 372 -35.09 -16.86 19.14
CA ASN A 372 -35.35 -16.17 20.41
C ASN A 372 -34.44 -16.64 21.55
N LEU A 373 -33.13 -16.54 21.31
CA LEU A 373 -32.06 -16.94 22.23
C LEU A 373 -32.29 -16.35 23.63
N GLN A 374 -32.29 -17.19 24.66
CA GLN A 374 -32.41 -16.77 26.06
C GLN A 374 -31.03 -16.59 26.71
N SER A 375 -30.96 -15.85 27.81
CA SER A 375 -29.76 -15.80 28.65
C SER A 375 -29.44 -17.20 29.18
N ASN A 376 -28.20 -17.67 28.98
CA ASN A 376 -27.69 -18.99 29.36
C ASN A 376 -28.32 -20.15 28.56
N GLU A 377 -28.48 -19.97 27.25
CA GLU A 377 -28.97 -21.02 26.36
C GLU A 377 -27.99 -22.22 26.34
N THR A 378 -28.53 -23.43 26.35
CA THR A 378 -27.74 -24.65 26.27
C THR A 378 -28.06 -25.43 25.00
N ILE A 379 -27.04 -25.72 24.21
CA ILE A 379 -27.16 -26.46 22.95
C ILE A 379 -26.58 -27.85 23.14
N ASN A 380 -27.39 -28.88 22.88
CA ASN A 380 -26.90 -30.24 22.76
C ASN A 380 -26.14 -30.43 21.43
N PHE A 381 -24.89 -30.89 21.54
CA PHE A 381 -23.93 -31.18 20.47
C PHE A 381 -23.61 -32.69 20.37
N ILE A 382 -24.31 -33.56 21.11
CA ILE A 382 -24.04 -35.00 21.16
C ILE A 382 -24.17 -35.69 19.79
N ASP A 383 -25.16 -35.27 18.98
CA ASP A 383 -25.45 -35.83 17.66
C ASP A 383 -24.70 -35.11 16.52
N ILE A 384 -23.83 -34.14 16.86
CA ILE A 384 -23.04 -33.37 15.89
C ILE A 384 -21.66 -34.03 15.75
N PRO A 385 -21.25 -34.43 14.53
CA PRO A 385 -19.94 -35.05 14.29
C PRO A 385 -18.77 -34.19 14.79
N ASN A 386 -17.63 -34.81 15.08
CA ASN A 386 -16.43 -34.07 15.41
C ASN A 386 -15.96 -33.23 14.22
N GLY A 387 -15.59 -31.97 14.47
CA GLY A 387 -15.31 -31.02 13.40
C GLY A 387 -15.31 -29.57 13.86
N ILE A 388 -15.13 -28.68 12.88
CA ILE A 388 -15.22 -27.23 13.07
C ILE A 388 -16.62 -26.78 12.65
N TYR A 389 -17.21 -25.91 13.47
CA TYR A 389 -18.51 -25.31 13.23
C TYR A 389 -18.43 -23.81 13.46
N PHE A 390 -19.37 -23.07 12.91
CA PHE A 390 -19.51 -21.64 13.12
C PHE A 390 -20.90 -21.33 13.62
N ILE A 391 -21.01 -20.46 14.62
CA ILE A 391 -22.29 -19.93 15.09
C ILE A 391 -22.39 -18.46 14.71
N GLN A 392 -23.51 -18.08 14.09
CA GLN A 392 -23.84 -16.69 13.78
C GLN A 392 -25.04 -16.25 14.62
N PHE A 393 -24.93 -15.08 15.23
CA PHE A 393 -26.02 -14.44 15.95
C PHE A 393 -26.66 -13.40 15.04
N ILE A 394 -27.97 -13.46 14.85
CA ILE A 394 -28.72 -12.63 13.90
C ILE A 394 -29.81 -11.88 14.65
N ASN A 395 -29.93 -10.56 14.43
CA ASN A 395 -30.97 -9.75 15.03
C ASN A 395 -32.32 -9.90 14.30
N GLN A 396 -33.39 -9.29 14.84
CA GLN A 396 -34.73 -9.35 14.23
C GLN A 396 -34.81 -8.74 12.81
N LYS A 397 -33.85 -7.90 12.42
CA LYS A 397 -33.78 -7.29 11.08
C LYS A 397 -33.06 -8.18 10.06
N GLY A 398 -32.57 -9.35 10.47
CA GLY A 398 -31.84 -10.29 9.62
C GLY A 398 -30.36 -9.97 9.45
N SER A 399 -29.81 -9.01 10.22
CA SER A 399 -28.39 -8.68 10.17
C SER A 399 -27.59 -9.55 11.14
N VAL A 400 -26.43 -10.04 10.71
CA VAL A 400 -25.47 -10.76 11.57
C VAL A 400 -24.86 -9.77 12.56
N ILE A 401 -25.02 -10.07 13.85
CA ILE A 401 -24.47 -9.32 14.98
C ILE A 401 -23.02 -9.75 15.22
N GLU A 402 -22.79 -11.05 15.34
CA GLU A 402 -21.49 -11.63 15.66
C GLU A 402 -21.39 -13.07 15.13
N SER A 403 -20.18 -13.51 14.81
CA SER A 403 -19.89 -14.90 14.43
C SER A 403 -18.74 -15.46 15.28
N GLN A 404 -18.85 -16.73 15.69
CA GLN A 404 -17.81 -17.39 16.48
C GLN A 404 -17.56 -18.82 16.02
N LYS A 405 -16.31 -19.26 16.14
CA LYS A 405 -15.89 -20.64 15.83
C LYS A 405 -16.18 -21.57 17.02
N ILE A 406 -16.71 -22.75 16.74
CA ILE A 406 -16.92 -23.85 17.68
C ILE A 406 -16.10 -25.06 17.22
N ILE A 407 -15.37 -25.69 18.14
CA ILE A 407 -14.63 -26.92 17.87
C ILE A 407 -15.33 -28.06 18.60
N LYS A 408 -15.84 -29.06 17.88
CA LYS A 408 -16.43 -30.28 18.46
C LYS A 408 -15.37 -31.39 18.52
N GLN A 409 -15.14 -31.91 19.72
CA GLN A 409 -14.23 -33.04 20.00
C GLN A 409 -14.95 -34.26 20.52
#